data_AF-A0A9D8KNT7-F1
#
_entry.id   AF-A0A9D8KNT7-F1
#
_cell.length_a   1.000
_cell.length_b   1.000
_cell.length_c   1.000
_cell.angle_alpha   90.00
_cell.angle_beta   90.00
_cell.angle_gamma   90.00
#
_symmetry.space_group_name_H-M   'P 1'
#
loop_
_entity.id
_entity.type
_entity.pdbx_description
1 polymer ?
#
loop_
_entity_poly.entity_id
_entity_poly.type
_entity_poly.pdbx_seq_one_letter_code
_entity_poly.pdbx_strand_id
1 'polypeptide(L)'
;MSKNYKYSGLTKELHSRLVSEHAALREAHKGSAYSQFFQDVKQCDKKKAVIIYQAFNNAVTERARISPETVKRLEGIISDELYSDLQDYLAKNYTRGRVTRPIVDTTNAGLPEELFKQFQEEVEELRANYKNSVAKHIMEIKGCDRKEANRIKDSINRCYVECIVLTPLKVIQMEGLLSRDLFSKIAKYVLNNYEWAERLDDEVDRIILKYRTKGKIGRNKTTVKKALYTAYALGV
;
A
#
# COMPACT_ATOMS: atom_id res chain seq x y z
N MET A 1 14.33 13.02 -22.10
CA MET A 1 13.87 14.32 -21.60
C MET A 1 14.10 14.38 -20.10
N SER A 2 14.90 15.33 -19.60
CA SER A 2 15.03 15.57 -18.15
C SER A 2 13.65 15.94 -17.62
N LYS A 3 13.08 15.11 -16.74
CA LYS A 3 11.84 15.47 -16.03
C LYS A 3 12.20 16.57 -15.04
N ASN A 4 12.06 17.83 -15.44
CA ASN A 4 12.20 18.95 -14.51
C ASN A 4 10.98 18.93 -13.57
N TYR A 5 11.24 18.94 -12.27
CA TYR A 5 10.21 19.04 -11.25
C TYR A 5 9.87 20.51 -11.09
N LYS A 6 8.72 20.95 -11.61
CA LYS A 6 8.27 22.35 -11.50
C LYS A 6 8.43 22.85 -10.06
N TYR A 7 9.21 23.92 -9.88
CA TYR A 7 9.55 24.51 -8.58
C TYR A 7 10.10 23.50 -7.54
N SER A 8 10.72 22.41 -8.01
CA SER A 8 11.18 21.28 -7.19
C SER A 8 10.10 20.67 -6.28
N GLY A 9 8.84 20.79 -6.67
CA GLY A 9 7.67 20.32 -5.90
C GLY A 9 7.29 21.22 -4.72
N LEU A 10 7.83 22.44 -4.65
CA LEU A 10 7.47 23.48 -3.70
C LEU A 10 6.39 24.41 -4.27
N THR A 11 5.92 25.35 -3.44
CA THR A 11 5.22 26.54 -3.94
C THR A 11 6.19 27.43 -4.72
N LYS A 12 5.66 28.26 -5.63
CA LYS A 12 6.46 29.24 -6.38
C LYS A 12 7.25 30.17 -5.45
N GLU A 13 6.64 30.58 -4.35
CA GLU A 13 7.26 31.47 -3.36
C GLU A 13 8.44 30.82 -2.65
N LEU A 14 8.27 29.62 -2.10
CA LEU A 14 9.35 28.89 -1.41
C LEU A 14 10.49 28.56 -2.36
N HIS A 15 10.19 28.18 -3.59
CA HIS A 15 11.24 27.95 -4.60
C HIS A 15 11.97 29.25 -4.97
N SER A 16 11.25 30.37 -5.10
CA SER A 16 11.89 31.67 -5.37
C SER A 16 12.84 32.08 -4.24
N ARG A 17 12.42 31.95 -2.98
CA ARG A 17 13.28 32.21 -1.80
C ARG A 17 14.52 31.31 -1.78
N LEU A 18 14.34 30.02 -2.06
CA LEU A 18 15.42 29.04 -2.18
C LEU A 18 16.44 29.42 -3.26
N VAL A 19 15.97 29.92 -4.42
CA VAL A 19 16.82 30.41 -5.50
C VAL A 19 17.55 31.70 -5.10
N SER A 20 16.88 32.64 -4.42
CA SER A 20 17.48 33.89 -3.95
C SER A 20 18.61 33.65 -2.95
N GLU A 21 18.42 32.77 -1.97
CA GLU A 21 19.47 32.43 -1.00
C GLU A 21 20.63 31.67 -1.65
N HIS A 22 20.33 30.77 -2.58
CA HIS A 22 21.37 30.10 -3.38
C HIS A 22 22.23 31.10 -4.15
N ALA A 23 21.61 32.09 -4.79
CA ALA A 23 22.32 33.12 -5.53
C ALA A 23 23.21 33.97 -4.60
N ALA A 24 22.71 34.38 -3.43
CA ALA A 24 23.49 35.12 -2.43
C ALA A 24 24.72 34.33 -1.96
N LEU A 25 24.56 33.03 -1.69
CA LEU A 25 25.67 32.14 -1.30
C LEU A 25 26.71 31.99 -2.42
N ARG A 26 26.27 31.91 -3.68
CA ARG A 26 27.17 31.81 -4.85
C ARG A 26 27.95 33.10 -5.10
N GLU A 27 27.38 34.26 -4.79
CA GLU A 27 28.09 35.53 -4.84
C GLU A 27 29.08 35.69 -3.68
N ALA A 28 28.70 35.29 -2.47
CA ALA A 28 29.57 35.36 -1.30
C ALA A 28 30.78 34.40 -1.38
N HIS A 29 30.60 33.22 -1.98
CA HIS A 29 31.63 32.18 -2.03
C HIS A 29 31.88 31.72 -3.47
N LYS A 30 32.98 32.19 -4.07
CA LYS A 30 33.36 31.88 -5.46
C LYS A 30 34.40 30.75 -5.53
N GLY A 31 34.32 29.93 -6.58
CA GLY A 31 35.30 28.87 -6.85
C GLY A 31 35.39 27.82 -5.73
N SER A 32 36.61 27.53 -5.27
CA SER A 32 36.86 26.55 -4.19
C SER A 32 36.24 26.96 -2.85
N ALA A 33 36.08 28.26 -2.59
CA ALA A 33 35.47 28.77 -1.36
C ALA A 33 34.02 28.32 -1.20
N TYR A 34 33.28 28.13 -2.32
CA TYR A 34 31.91 27.62 -2.29
C TYR A 34 31.86 26.24 -1.64
N SER A 35 32.73 25.30 -2.04
CA SER A 35 32.73 23.95 -1.46
C SER A 35 33.31 23.93 -0.04
N GLN A 36 34.14 24.91 0.33
CA GLN A 36 34.73 25.01 1.66
C GLN A 36 33.69 25.46 2.69
N PHE A 37 32.84 26.41 2.33
CA PHE A 37 31.69 26.83 3.14
C PHE A 37 30.83 25.65 3.63
N PHE A 38 30.45 24.71 2.73
CA PHE A 38 29.67 23.54 3.14
C PHE A 38 30.44 22.60 4.09
N GLN A 39 31.77 22.50 3.95
CA GLN A 39 32.59 21.71 4.87
C GLN A 39 32.62 22.35 6.25
N ASP A 40 32.78 23.68 6.30
CA ASP A 40 32.89 24.45 7.54
C ASP A 40 31.56 24.47 8.30
N VAL A 41 30.44 24.73 7.61
CA VAL A 41 29.11 24.77 8.23
C VAL A 41 28.69 23.38 8.74
N LYS A 42 28.96 22.32 7.97
CA LYS A 42 28.52 20.95 8.31
C LYS A 42 29.56 20.12 9.04
N GLN A 43 30.75 20.68 9.29
CA GLN A 43 31.88 19.98 9.91
C GLN A 43 32.11 18.61 9.24
N CYS A 44 32.18 18.61 7.90
CA CYS A 44 32.17 17.39 7.10
C CYS A 44 33.31 17.32 6.08
N ASP A 45 33.58 16.13 5.56
CA ASP A 45 34.59 15.93 4.53
C ASP A 45 34.13 16.47 3.17
N LYS A 46 35.09 16.71 2.27
CA LYS A 46 34.84 17.21 0.91
C LYS A 46 33.79 16.37 0.16
N LYS A 47 33.77 15.05 0.34
CA LYS A 47 32.79 14.17 -0.32
C LYS A 47 31.36 14.46 0.15
N LYS A 48 31.13 14.60 1.46
CA LYS A 48 29.81 15.00 1.98
C LYS A 48 29.42 16.40 1.53
N ALA A 49 30.34 17.37 1.57
CA ALA A 49 30.07 18.72 1.08
C ALA A 49 29.63 18.73 -0.39
N VAL A 50 30.25 17.90 -1.25
CA VAL A 50 29.85 17.72 -2.64
C VAL A 50 28.42 17.23 -2.77
N ILE A 51 28.04 16.22 -1.99
CA ILE A 51 26.67 15.69 -2.00
C ILE A 51 25.66 16.77 -1.60
N ILE A 52 25.98 17.62 -0.62
CA ILE A 52 25.08 18.65 -0.11
C ILE A 52 24.87 19.76 -1.14
N TYR A 53 25.94 20.36 -1.65
CA TYR A 53 25.76 21.46 -2.62
C TYR A 53 25.19 20.96 -3.96
N GLN A 54 25.47 19.71 -4.36
CA GLN A 54 24.85 19.12 -5.55
C GLN A 54 23.34 18.92 -5.33
N ALA A 55 22.92 18.48 -4.14
CA ALA A 55 21.51 18.36 -3.80
C ALA A 55 20.81 19.73 -3.82
N PHE A 56 21.48 20.77 -3.30
CA PHE A 56 20.99 22.14 -3.36
C PHE A 56 20.85 22.63 -4.82
N ASN A 57 21.92 22.51 -5.62
CA ASN A 57 21.91 22.89 -7.03
C ASN A 57 20.82 22.17 -7.82
N ASN A 58 20.61 20.87 -7.56
CA ASN A 58 19.56 20.10 -8.23
C ASN A 58 18.14 20.56 -7.82
N ALA A 59 17.95 21.01 -6.59
CA ALA A 59 16.69 21.59 -6.14
C ALA A 59 16.45 23.01 -6.71
N VAL A 60 17.48 23.82 -6.86
CA VAL A 60 17.38 25.16 -7.49
C VAL A 60 17.09 25.02 -8.98
N THR A 61 17.81 24.12 -9.67
CA THR A 61 17.69 23.87 -11.12
C THR A 61 16.55 22.93 -11.50
N GLU A 62 15.66 22.60 -10.57
CA GLU A 62 14.48 21.75 -10.79
C GLU A 62 14.79 20.34 -11.31
N ARG A 63 16.05 19.90 -11.24
CA ARG A 63 16.48 18.55 -11.65
C ARG A 63 15.99 17.47 -10.67
N ALA A 64 15.73 17.85 -9.43
CA ALA A 64 15.21 16.96 -8.40
C ALA A 64 14.13 17.64 -7.57
N ARG A 65 13.05 16.91 -7.28
CA ARG A 65 12.09 17.29 -6.24
C ARG A 65 12.82 17.35 -4.89
N ILE A 66 12.65 18.44 -4.16
CA ILE A 66 13.22 18.56 -2.82
C ILE A 66 12.50 17.60 -1.85
N SER A 67 13.26 17.00 -0.94
CA SER A 67 12.78 16.03 0.04
C SER A 67 13.08 16.49 1.46
N PRO A 68 12.40 15.96 2.50
CA PRO A 68 12.71 16.29 3.88
C PRO A 68 14.19 16.05 4.23
N GLU A 69 14.76 14.98 3.70
CA GLU A 69 16.19 14.65 3.85
C GLU A 69 17.09 15.69 3.17
N THR A 70 16.69 16.19 1.99
CA THR A 70 17.41 17.28 1.33
C THR A 70 17.36 18.56 2.16
N VAL A 71 16.21 18.93 2.71
CA VAL A 71 16.06 20.12 3.57
C VAL A 71 16.92 19.99 4.82
N LYS A 72 16.91 18.83 5.49
CA LYS A 72 17.78 18.56 6.64
C LYS A 72 19.27 18.77 6.33
N ARG A 73 19.72 18.41 5.12
CA ARG A 73 21.10 18.67 4.68
C ARG A 73 21.40 20.16 4.49
N LEU A 74 20.40 21.01 4.30
CA LEU A 74 20.54 22.46 4.14
C LEU A 74 20.44 23.24 5.46
N GLU A 75 20.19 22.58 6.60
CA GLU A 75 20.19 23.22 7.92
C GLU A 75 21.49 24.01 8.18
N GLY A 76 21.39 25.29 8.55
CA GLY A 76 22.55 26.18 8.75
C GLY A 76 23.26 26.64 7.47
N ILE A 77 22.84 26.18 6.29
CA ILE A 77 23.32 26.66 4.98
C ILE A 77 22.38 27.74 4.44
N ILE A 78 21.07 27.50 4.54
CA ILE A 78 20.01 28.47 4.26
C ILE A 78 19.55 29.12 5.57
N SER A 79 18.80 30.21 5.47
CA SER A 79 18.22 30.90 6.63
C SER A 79 17.32 29.97 7.45
N ASP A 80 17.30 30.18 8.77
CA ASP A 80 16.46 29.40 9.69
C ASP A 80 14.97 29.55 9.36
N GLU A 81 14.57 30.74 8.88
CA GLU A 81 13.21 31.03 8.43
C GLU A 81 12.83 30.16 7.22
N LEU A 82 13.64 30.18 6.15
CA LEU A 82 13.38 29.36 4.97
C LEU A 82 13.45 27.86 5.29
N TYR A 83 14.38 27.44 6.16
CA TYR A 83 14.48 26.06 6.62
C TYR A 83 13.20 25.59 7.31
N SER A 84 12.67 26.39 8.24
CA SER A 84 11.41 26.09 8.94
C SER A 84 10.23 26.00 7.98
N ASP A 85 10.09 26.96 7.07
CA ASP A 85 9.00 26.98 6.10
C ASP A 85 9.04 25.77 5.14
N LEU A 86 10.24 25.35 4.73
CA LEU A 86 10.43 24.15 3.92
C LEU A 86 10.09 22.87 4.69
N GLN A 87 10.46 22.77 5.97
CA GLN A 87 10.08 21.66 6.85
C GLN A 87 8.56 21.56 6.96
N ASP A 88 7.89 22.66 7.27
CA ASP A 88 6.44 22.72 7.45
C ASP A 88 5.68 22.37 6.16
N TYR A 89 6.13 22.92 5.03
CA TYR A 89 5.53 22.61 3.74
C TYR A 89 5.70 21.13 3.40
N LEU A 90 6.90 20.56 3.59
CA LEU A 90 7.15 19.16 3.25
C LEU A 90 6.47 18.19 4.20
N ALA A 91 6.34 18.50 5.48
CA ALA A 91 5.59 17.68 6.43
C ALA A 91 4.12 17.48 6.00
N LYS A 92 3.53 18.52 5.40
CA LYS A 92 2.14 18.50 4.91
C LYS A 92 2.02 17.92 3.49
N ASN A 93 2.96 18.23 2.60
CA ASN A 93 2.80 18.03 1.14
C ASN A 93 3.72 16.95 0.54
N TYR A 94 4.68 16.42 1.31
CA TYR A 94 5.57 15.35 0.83
C TYR A 94 4.93 13.98 1.06
N THR A 95 4.50 13.34 -0.03
CA THR A 95 3.76 12.07 0.00
C THR A 95 4.60 10.84 -0.39
N ARG A 96 5.84 11.04 -0.85
CA ARG A 96 6.70 9.94 -1.30
C ARG A 96 7.09 9.06 -0.11
N GLY A 97 6.73 7.78 -0.15
CA GLY A 97 7.05 6.80 0.89
C GLY A 97 6.05 6.73 2.05
N ARG A 98 5.01 7.59 2.07
CA ARG A 98 3.93 7.47 3.06
C ARG A 98 3.03 6.30 2.67
N VAL A 99 2.94 5.28 3.51
CA VAL A 99 1.94 4.21 3.34
C VAL A 99 0.58 4.84 3.63
N THR A 100 -0.12 5.29 2.59
CA THR A 100 -1.46 5.92 2.69
C THR A 100 -2.59 4.88 2.71
N ARG A 101 -2.26 3.60 2.91
CA ARG A 101 -3.30 2.56 3.01
C ARG A 101 -3.99 2.72 4.37
N PRO A 102 -5.33 2.77 4.43
CA PRO A 102 -6.05 2.68 5.69
C PRO A 102 -5.54 1.48 6.48
N ILE A 103 -5.32 1.64 7.78
CA ILE A 103 -5.06 0.52 8.67
C ILE A 103 -6.36 -0.28 8.69
N VAL A 104 -6.35 -1.44 8.03
CA VAL A 104 -7.46 -2.38 8.05
C VAL A 104 -7.29 -3.23 9.30
N ASP A 105 -8.34 -3.32 10.11
CA ASP A 105 -8.38 -4.31 11.18
C ASP A 105 -8.33 -5.71 10.56
N THR A 106 -7.27 -6.46 10.86
CA THR A 106 -7.03 -7.80 10.34
C THR A 106 -7.26 -8.90 11.37
N THR A 107 -7.75 -8.56 12.57
CA THR A 107 -8.05 -9.52 13.64
C THR A 107 -8.95 -10.64 13.13
N ASN A 108 -8.62 -11.88 13.48
CA ASN A 108 -9.29 -13.11 13.06
C ASN A 108 -9.46 -13.23 11.54
N ALA A 109 -8.56 -12.64 10.76
CA ALA A 109 -8.68 -12.48 9.31
C ALA A 109 -10.03 -11.87 8.87
N GLY A 110 -10.66 -11.06 9.72
CA GLY A 110 -11.96 -10.46 9.48
C GLY A 110 -13.14 -11.42 9.56
N LEU A 111 -12.96 -12.62 10.15
CA LEU A 111 -14.02 -13.59 10.47
C LEU A 111 -14.47 -13.47 11.93
N PRO A 112 -15.65 -14.00 12.29
CA PRO A 112 -16.00 -14.26 13.69
C PRO A 112 -14.98 -15.20 14.33
N GLU A 113 -14.67 -14.98 15.60
CA GLU A 113 -13.62 -15.72 16.34
C GLU A 113 -13.74 -17.24 16.20
N GLU A 114 -14.92 -17.80 16.47
CA GLU A 114 -15.16 -19.25 16.37
C GLU A 114 -14.98 -19.79 14.95
N LEU A 115 -15.31 -18.99 13.94
CA LEU A 115 -15.13 -19.38 12.54
C LEU A 115 -13.65 -19.30 12.13
N PHE A 116 -12.91 -18.36 12.71
CA PHE A 116 -11.46 -18.26 12.52
C PHE A 116 -10.71 -19.43 13.18
N LYS A 117 -11.11 -19.85 14.38
CA LYS A 117 -10.55 -21.05 15.03
C LYS A 117 -10.71 -22.30 14.16
N GLN A 118 -11.93 -22.55 13.64
CA GLN A 118 -12.17 -23.65 12.70
C GLN A 118 -11.31 -23.53 11.43
N PHE A 119 -11.10 -22.31 10.92
CA PHE A 119 -10.18 -22.07 9.82
C PHE A 119 -8.73 -22.41 10.14
N GLN A 120 -8.25 -22.05 11.33
CA GLN A 120 -6.89 -22.37 11.76
C GLN A 120 -6.71 -23.89 11.89
N GLU A 121 -7.68 -24.60 12.47
CA GLU A 121 -7.66 -26.06 12.59
C GLU A 121 -7.49 -26.75 11.23
N GLU A 122 -8.32 -26.42 10.23
CA GLU A 122 -8.21 -27.03 8.91
C GLU A 122 -6.94 -26.64 8.15
N VAL A 123 -6.41 -25.43 8.37
CA VAL A 123 -5.12 -25.02 7.79
C VAL A 123 -3.97 -25.81 8.40
N GLU A 124 -4.00 -26.09 9.69
CA GLU A 124 -3.01 -26.94 10.35
C GLU A 124 -3.12 -28.40 9.89
N GLU A 125 -4.33 -28.93 9.72
CA GLU A 125 -4.55 -30.26 9.12
C GLU A 125 -4.01 -30.33 7.69
N LEU A 126 -4.29 -29.32 6.87
CA LEU A 126 -3.76 -29.21 5.51
C LEU A 126 -2.22 -29.22 5.51
N ARG A 127 -1.59 -28.48 6.42
CA ARG A 127 -0.13 -28.45 6.58
C ARG A 127 0.42 -29.78 7.08
N ALA A 128 -0.26 -30.44 8.00
CA ALA A 128 0.16 -31.74 8.54
C ALA A 128 0.10 -32.83 7.45
N ASN A 129 -0.96 -32.85 6.66
CA ASN A 129 -1.19 -33.81 5.59
C ASN A 129 -0.27 -33.60 4.39
N TYR A 130 0.08 -32.34 4.09
CA TYR A 130 0.80 -31.98 2.86
C TYR A 130 2.07 -31.14 3.10
N LYS A 131 2.72 -31.25 4.26
CA LYS A 131 3.95 -30.53 4.69
C LYS A 131 4.68 -29.71 3.61
N ASN A 132 5.56 -30.35 2.83
CA ASN A 132 6.35 -29.69 1.77
C ASN A 132 5.65 -29.70 0.39
N SER A 133 4.45 -30.29 0.32
CA SER A 133 3.67 -30.52 -0.89
C SER A 133 2.35 -29.73 -0.93
N VAL A 134 2.07 -28.80 -0.02
CA VAL A 134 0.83 -28.00 -0.01
C VAL A 134 0.60 -27.32 -1.37
N ALA A 135 1.65 -26.72 -1.95
CA ALA A 135 1.55 -26.11 -3.28
C ALA A 135 1.21 -27.14 -4.37
N LYS A 136 1.71 -28.37 -4.27
CA LYS A 136 1.38 -29.46 -5.20
C LYS A 136 -0.07 -29.90 -5.03
N HIS A 137 -0.53 -30.06 -3.80
CA HIS A 137 -1.93 -30.37 -3.51
C HIS A 137 -2.88 -29.29 -4.04
N ILE A 138 -2.53 -28.01 -3.87
CA ILE A 138 -3.30 -26.89 -4.45
C ILE A 138 -3.34 -26.99 -5.98
N MET A 139 -2.23 -27.33 -6.64
CA MET A 139 -2.24 -27.53 -8.10
C MET A 139 -3.19 -28.66 -8.51
N GLU A 140 -3.20 -29.77 -7.78
CA GLU A 140 -4.08 -30.92 -8.04
C GLU A 140 -5.57 -30.55 -7.88
N ILE A 141 -5.93 -29.81 -6.83
CA ILE A 141 -7.32 -29.40 -6.57
C ILE A 141 -7.78 -28.30 -7.53
N LYS A 142 -6.92 -27.32 -7.83
CA LYS A 142 -7.30 -26.13 -8.60
C LYS A 142 -7.01 -26.25 -10.10
N GLY A 143 -6.23 -27.24 -10.53
CA GLY A 143 -5.78 -27.37 -11.92
C GLY A 143 -4.94 -26.19 -12.38
N CYS A 144 -4.18 -25.57 -11.48
CA CYS A 144 -3.43 -24.33 -11.73
C CYS A 144 -1.91 -24.56 -11.83
N ASP A 145 -1.18 -23.54 -12.31
CA ASP A 145 0.27 -23.60 -12.35
C ASP A 145 0.90 -23.44 -10.94
N ARG A 146 2.20 -23.74 -10.84
CA ARG A 146 2.92 -23.65 -9.56
C ARG A 146 2.98 -22.22 -9.01
N LYS A 147 2.95 -21.19 -9.86
CA LYS A 147 3.03 -19.80 -9.44
C LYS A 147 1.72 -19.37 -8.78
N GLU A 148 0.60 -19.74 -9.37
CA GLU A 148 -0.74 -19.52 -8.83
C GLU A 148 -0.95 -20.31 -7.54
N ALA A 149 -0.57 -21.59 -7.51
CA ALA A 149 -0.66 -22.40 -6.30
C ALA A 149 0.13 -21.80 -5.12
N ASN A 150 1.33 -21.26 -5.38
CA ASN A 150 2.09 -20.57 -4.34
C ASN A 150 1.42 -19.27 -3.87
N ARG A 151 0.76 -18.51 -4.75
CA ARG A 151 0.00 -17.31 -4.35
C ARG A 151 -1.18 -17.67 -3.46
N ILE A 152 -1.88 -18.77 -3.75
CA ILE A 152 -3.00 -19.26 -2.93
C ILE A 152 -2.47 -19.70 -1.57
N LYS A 153 -1.41 -20.51 -1.54
CA LYS A 153 -0.72 -20.93 -0.31
C LYS A 153 -0.31 -19.75 0.56
N ASP A 154 0.33 -18.75 -0.04
CA ASP A 154 0.78 -17.55 0.68
C ASP A 154 -0.40 -16.73 1.20
N SER A 155 -1.51 -16.68 0.46
CA SER A 155 -2.73 -16.02 0.91
C SER A 155 -3.35 -16.73 2.11
N ILE A 156 -3.40 -18.07 2.12
CA ILE A 156 -3.84 -18.87 3.27
C ILE A 156 -2.94 -18.58 4.47
N ASN A 157 -1.62 -18.65 4.29
CA ASN A 157 -0.66 -18.40 5.37
C ASN A 157 -0.80 -17.00 5.96
N ARG A 158 -1.01 -15.98 5.13
CA ARG A 158 -1.20 -14.61 5.59
C ARG A 158 -2.54 -14.39 6.29
N CYS A 159 -3.61 -15.11 5.94
CA CYS A 159 -4.86 -15.09 6.70
C CYS A 159 -4.67 -15.79 8.05
N TYR A 160 -3.97 -16.93 8.08
CA TYR A 160 -3.68 -17.69 9.29
C TYR A 160 -2.95 -16.86 10.36
N VAL A 161 -1.99 -16.02 9.95
CA VAL A 161 -1.25 -15.11 10.87
C VAL A 161 -1.90 -13.72 10.98
N GLU A 162 -3.16 -13.57 10.57
CA GLU A 162 -3.92 -12.32 10.70
C GLU A 162 -3.24 -11.10 10.05
N CYS A 163 -2.41 -11.31 9.03
CA CYS A 163 -1.75 -10.23 8.29
C CYS A 163 -2.67 -9.62 7.23
N ILE A 164 -3.74 -10.32 6.85
CA ILE A 164 -4.75 -9.88 5.87
C ILE A 164 -6.12 -10.46 6.23
N VAL A 165 -7.18 -9.77 5.82
CA VAL A 165 -8.56 -10.29 5.92
C VAL A 165 -8.93 -11.25 4.78
N LEU A 166 -9.84 -12.18 5.04
CA LEU A 166 -10.45 -13.07 4.05
C LEU A 166 -11.45 -12.29 3.18
N THR A 167 -10.98 -11.85 2.02
CA THR A 167 -11.82 -11.19 1.01
C THR A 167 -12.50 -12.20 0.10
N PRO A 168 -13.58 -11.82 -0.62
CA PRO A 168 -14.28 -12.72 -1.54
C PRO A 168 -13.37 -13.46 -2.53
N LEU A 169 -12.40 -12.77 -3.12
CA LEU A 169 -11.41 -13.39 -4.01
C LEU A 169 -10.62 -14.51 -3.32
N LYS A 170 -10.19 -14.29 -2.08
CA LYS A 170 -9.40 -15.29 -1.32
C LYS A 170 -10.27 -16.47 -0.93
N VAL A 171 -11.54 -16.24 -0.59
CA VAL A 171 -12.50 -17.32 -0.35
C VAL A 171 -12.65 -18.17 -1.61
N ILE A 172 -12.85 -17.59 -2.79
CA ILE A 172 -12.93 -18.35 -4.06
C ILE A 172 -11.65 -19.17 -4.30
N GLN A 173 -10.48 -18.58 -4.02
CA GLN A 173 -9.19 -19.28 -4.14
C GLN A 173 -9.08 -20.49 -3.20
N MET A 174 -9.70 -20.42 -2.02
CA MET A 174 -9.75 -21.51 -1.03
C MET A 174 -10.83 -22.57 -1.33
N GLU A 175 -11.66 -22.39 -2.36
CA GLU A 175 -12.67 -23.38 -2.74
C GLU A 175 -11.99 -24.72 -3.07
N GLY A 176 -12.40 -25.76 -2.35
CA GLY A 176 -11.90 -27.13 -2.48
C GLY A 176 -10.69 -27.47 -1.61
N LEU A 177 -10.11 -26.49 -0.92
CA LEU A 177 -8.96 -26.71 0.00
C LEU A 177 -9.39 -26.88 1.46
N LEU A 178 -10.57 -26.39 1.80
CA LEU A 178 -11.22 -26.56 3.10
C LEU A 178 -12.36 -27.56 2.99
N SER A 179 -12.77 -28.12 4.12
CA SER A 179 -13.96 -28.94 4.24
C SER A 179 -15.17 -28.19 3.70
N ARG A 180 -16.12 -28.95 3.14
CA ARG A 180 -17.33 -28.38 2.54
C ARG A 180 -18.13 -27.57 3.56
N ASP A 181 -18.16 -28.01 4.82
CA ASP A 181 -18.90 -27.35 5.90
C ASP A 181 -18.27 -26.01 6.26
N LEU A 182 -16.98 -25.99 6.59
CA LEU A 182 -16.26 -24.78 6.93
C LEU A 182 -16.27 -23.77 5.78
N PHE A 183 -15.97 -24.23 4.57
CA PHE A 183 -15.97 -23.38 3.39
C PHE A 183 -17.33 -22.69 3.20
N SER A 184 -18.43 -23.43 3.39
CA SER A 184 -19.78 -22.88 3.24
C SER A 184 -20.09 -21.80 4.28
N LYS A 185 -19.65 -21.98 5.53
CA LYS A 185 -19.77 -20.97 6.60
C LYS A 185 -18.96 -19.71 6.28
N ILE A 186 -17.70 -19.87 5.88
CA ILE A 186 -16.81 -18.76 5.50
C ILE A 186 -17.39 -18.00 4.30
N ALA A 187 -17.78 -18.72 3.24
CA ALA A 187 -18.36 -18.12 2.04
C ALA A 187 -19.63 -17.34 2.36
N LYS A 188 -20.54 -17.92 3.16
CA LYS A 188 -21.76 -17.23 3.61
C LYS A 188 -21.44 -15.96 4.39
N TYR A 189 -20.46 -15.98 5.28
CA TYR A 189 -20.08 -14.79 6.04
C TYR A 189 -19.43 -13.73 5.15
N VAL A 190 -18.38 -14.09 4.42
CA VAL A 190 -17.57 -13.15 3.66
C VAL A 190 -18.38 -12.49 2.54
N LEU A 191 -19.15 -13.28 1.78
CA LEU A 191 -19.96 -12.77 0.66
C LEU A 191 -21.17 -11.92 1.11
N ASN A 192 -21.48 -11.90 2.42
CA ASN A 192 -22.52 -11.02 2.96
C ASN A 192 -21.98 -9.77 3.65
N ASN A 193 -20.67 -9.72 3.95
CA ASN A 193 -20.06 -8.63 4.71
C ASN A 193 -19.00 -7.85 3.93
N TYR A 194 -18.48 -8.38 2.82
CA TYR A 194 -17.46 -7.72 2.00
C TYR A 194 -17.92 -7.52 0.56
N GLU A 195 -17.54 -6.38 -0.02
CA GLU A 195 -17.72 -6.11 -1.44
C GLU A 195 -16.74 -6.91 -2.30
N TRP A 196 -17.15 -7.20 -3.54
CA TRP A 196 -16.29 -7.82 -4.55
C TRP A 196 -16.48 -7.16 -5.92
N ALA A 197 -15.44 -7.30 -6.75
CA ALA A 197 -15.46 -6.78 -8.11
C ALA A 197 -16.39 -7.63 -9.00
N GLU A 198 -17.13 -6.97 -9.91
CA GLU A 198 -18.10 -7.61 -10.83
C GLU A 198 -17.53 -8.79 -11.61
N ARG A 199 -16.23 -8.76 -11.93
CA ARG A 199 -15.52 -9.90 -12.56
C ARG A 199 -15.58 -11.22 -11.79
N LEU A 200 -16.02 -11.20 -10.52
CA LEU A 200 -16.17 -12.38 -9.67
C LEU A 200 -17.63 -12.83 -9.57
N ASP A 201 -18.59 -12.13 -10.17
CA ASP A 201 -20.03 -12.43 -10.02
C ASP A 201 -20.34 -13.87 -10.47
N ASP A 202 -19.84 -14.33 -11.61
CA ASP A 202 -20.04 -15.71 -12.10
C ASP A 202 -19.49 -16.77 -11.12
N GLU A 203 -18.33 -16.52 -10.52
CA GLU A 203 -17.72 -17.45 -9.56
C GLU A 203 -18.48 -17.47 -8.23
N VAL A 204 -18.96 -16.30 -7.80
CA VAL A 204 -19.77 -16.14 -6.59
C VAL A 204 -21.11 -16.86 -6.77
N ASP A 205 -21.78 -16.67 -7.91
CA ASP A 205 -23.05 -17.33 -8.23
C ASP A 205 -22.89 -18.86 -8.27
N ARG A 206 -21.80 -19.35 -8.90
CA ARG A 206 -21.44 -20.78 -8.89
C ARG A 206 -21.28 -21.30 -7.46
N ILE A 207 -20.55 -20.60 -6.60
CA ILE A 207 -20.31 -21.01 -5.21
C ILE A 207 -21.61 -21.03 -4.42
N ILE A 208 -22.45 -20.00 -4.56
CA ILE A 208 -23.76 -19.93 -3.90
C ILE A 208 -24.61 -21.15 -4.30
N LEU A 209 -24.64 -21.48 -5.59
CA LEU A 209 -25.38 -22.62 -6.10
C LEU A 209 -24.82 -23.96 -5.62
N LYS A 210 -23.50 -24.12 -5.58
CA LYS A 210 -22.83 -25.38 -5.23
C LYS A 210 -22.85 -25.68 -3.73
N TYR A 211 -22.71 -24.64 -2.91
CA TYR A 211 -22.63 -24.77 -1.45
C TYR A 211 -23.98 -24.53 -0.75
N ARG A 212 -25.08 -24.37 -1.52
CA ARG A 212 -26.50 -24.25 -1.12
C ARG A 212 -26.68 -23.94 0.37
N THR A 213 -26.20 -22.79 0.77
CA THR A 213 -26.59 -22.20 2.05
C THR A 213 -27.99 -21.68 1.86
N LYS A 214 -29.00 -22.37 2.40
CA LYS A 214 -30.38 -21.86 2.45
C LYS A 214 -30.33 -20.49 3.17
N GLY A 215 -30.31 -19.41 2.41
CA GLY A 215 -30.09 -18.05 2.91
C GLY A 215 -29.73 -17.09 1.78
N LYS A 216 -30.25 -15.87 1.86
CA LYS A 216 -30.16 -14.82 0.83
C LYS A 216 -28.72 -14.25 0.73
N ILE A 217 -27.76 -15.00 0.18
CA ILE A 217 -26.38 -14.52 -0.02
C ILE A 217 -26.36 -13.38 -1.04
N GLY A 218 -25.56 -12.34 -0.78
CA GLY A 218 -25.32 -11.22 -1.71
C GLY A 218 -26.33 -10.07 -1.65
N ARG A 219 -27.45 -10.22 -0.92
CA ARG A 219 -28.42 -9.12 -0.71
C ARG A 219 -27.87 -7.94 0.08
N ASN A 220 -26.78 -8.15 0.82
CA ASN A 220 -26.13 -7.08 1.57
C ASN A 220 -25.08 -6.30 0.77
N LYS A 221 -24.71 -6.77 -0.44
CA LYS A 221 -23.84 -6.03 -1.35
C LYS A 221 -24.46 -4.65 -1.58
N THR A 222 -23.69 -3.60 -1.36
CA THR A 222 -24.13 -2.21 -1.44
C THR A 222 -24.69 -1.90 -2.81
N THR A 223 -24.07 -2.44 -3.87
CA THR A 223 -24.57 -2.27 -5.24
C THR A 223 -25.91 -2.98 -5.45
N VAL A 224 -26.09 -4.18 -4.90
CA VAL A 224 -27.39 -4.91 -4.95
C VAL A 224 -28.44 -4.17 -4.13
N LYS A 225 -28.11 -3.66 -2.94
CA LYS A 225 -29.02 -2.83 -2.14
C LYS A 225 -29.41 -1.56 -2.88
N LYS A 226 -28.45 -0.86 -3.48
CA LYS A 226 -28.72 0.33 -4.30
C LYS A 226 -29.60 -0.03 -5.49
N ALA A 227 -29.30 -1.10 -6.21
CA ALA A 227 -30.12 -1.55 -7.34
C ALA A 227 -31.55 -1.92 -6.92
N LEU A 228 -31.71 -2.66 -5.82
CA LEU A 228 -33.02 -3.01 -5.27
C LEU A 228 -33.79 -1.78 -4.78
N TYR A 229 -33.12 -0.84 -4.12
CA TYR A 229 -33.73 0.42 -3.68
C TYR A 229 -34.14 1.28 -4.88
N THR A 230 -33.30 1.37 -5.91
CA THR A 230 -33.62 2.06 -7.16
C THR A 230 -34.80 1.39 -7.87
N ALA A 231 -34.83 0.06 -7.99
CA ALA A 231 -35.95 -0.67 -8.58
C ALA A 231 -37.26 -0.40 -7.82
N TYR A 232 -37.21 -0.49 -6.49
CA TYR A 232 -38.35 -0.17 -5.63
C TYR A 232 -38.81 1.29 -5.78
N ALA A 233 -37.88 2.24 -5.86
CA ALA A 233 -38.19 3.66 -6.09
C ALA A 233 -38.78 3.93 -7.48
N LEU A 234 -38.46 3.10 -8.47
CA LEU A 234 -39.02 3.13 -9.82
C LEU A 234 -40.32 2.33 -9.97
N GLY A 235 -40.77 1.62 -8.91
CA GLY A 235 -41.99 0.83 -8.91
C GLY A 235 -41.91 -0.48 -9.72
N VAL A 236 -40.71 -1.03 -9.91
CA VAL A 236 -40.42 -2.26 -10.68
C VAL A 236 -40.08 -3.42 -9.75
#